data_AF-A0A357LHV1-F1
#
_entry.id   AF-A0A357LHV1-F1
#
_cell.length_a   1.000
_cell.length_b   1.000
_cell.length_c   1.000
_cell.angle_alpha   90.00
_cell.angle_beta   90.00
_cell.angle_gamma   90.00
#
_symmetry.space_group_name_H-M   'P 1'
#
loop_
_entity.id
_entity.type
_entity.pdbx_description
1 polymer ?
#
loop_
_entity_poly.entity_id
_entity_poly.type
_entity_poly.pdbx_seq_one_letter_code
_entity_poly.pdbx_strand_id
1 'polypeptide(L)'
;EAPPRLFFAYVSFAPPGREGDALIRQAADRLRALGLYADAAALLDHQVSKRLRGLERSRVAADLAEMQLQAKSPDAALRSLRSTRIAGLDTETNARRRLIEATALARLGKNEAAAALLEAAASPSERALRAAIHWEARRWSAAADDYAFLFAATPADSEAALRAATAFLLAGDRAGYRDFANSAAEQLSGTREGDLIKSMGDVDRDAFLSTFMDKYHALYADKAAR
;
A
#
# COMPACT_ATOMS: atom_id res chain seq x y z
N GLU A 1 29.34 -14.92 -18.15
CA GLU A 1 28.86 -13.58 -17.76
C GLU A 1 29.18 -13.37 -16.28
N ALA A 2 29.89 -12.31 -15.92
CA ALA A 2 30.12 -12.00 -14.51
C ALA A 2 28.80 -11.57 -13.87
N PRO A 3 28.43 -12.07 -12.68
CA PRO A 3 27.18 -11.66 -12.06
C PRO A 3 27.20 -10.13 -11.85
N PRO A 4 26.08 -9.42 -12.06
CA PRO A 4 25.99 -7.96 -11.96
C PRO A 4 26.46 -7.40 -10.60
N ARG A 5 26.60 -8.27 -9.59
CA ARG A 5 27.16 -7.99 -8.26
C ARG A 5 28.60 -7.46 -8.27
N LEU A 6 29.43 -7.78 -9.27
CA LEU A 6 30.86 -7.43 -9.20
C LEU A 6 31.08 -5.91 -9.24
N PHE A 7 30.33 -5.16 -10.05
CA PHE A 7 30.45 -3.69 -10.10
C PHE A 7 29.97 -3.04 -8.78
N PHE A 8 28.85 -3.53 -8.23
CA PHE A 8 28.26 -2.98 -7.01
C PHE A 8 29.06 -3.30 -5.74
N ALA A 9 29.80 -4.41 -5.73
CA ALA A 9 30.70 -4.75 -4.64
C ALA A 9 31.80 -3.70 -4.41
N TYR A 10 32.15 -2.91 -5.44
CA TYR A 10 33.15 -1.85 -5.33
C TYR A 10 32.59 -0.44 -5.18
N VAL A 11 31.26 -0.26 -5.30
CA VAL A 11 30.61 1.05 -5.14
C VAL A 11 30.77 1.58 -3.70
N SER A 12 30.99 0.70 -2.72
CA SER A 12 31.38 1.09 -1.35
C SER A 12 32.74 1.80 -1.27
N PHE A 13 33.59 1.68 -2.29
CA PHE A 13 34.85 2.43 -2.40
C PHE A 13 34.70 3.76 -3.13
N ALA A 14 33.46 4.17 -3.46
CA ALA A 14 33.22 5.48 -4.08
C ALA A 14 33.83 6.60 -3.21
N PRO A 15 34.56 7.55 -3.81
CA PRO A 15 35.27 8.59 -3.06
C PRO A 15 34.32 9.38 -2.15
N PRO A 16 34.82 9.93 -1.04
CA PRO A 16 34.03 10.81 -0.20
C PRO A 16 33.58 12.04 -0.98
N GLY A 17 32.39 12.55 -0.68
CA GLY A 17 31.81 13.73 -1.33
C GLY A 17 30.68 13.42 -2.32
N ARG A 18 30.10 14.50 -2.86
CA ARG A 18 28.83 14.49 -3.60
C ARG A 18 28.82 13.58 -4.82
N GLU A 19 29.93 13.49 -5.55
CA GLU A 19 30.04 12.65 -6.74
C GLU A 19 29.96 11.16 -6.37
N GLY A 20 30.73 10.72 -5.37
CA GLY A 20 30.65 9.35 -4.88
C GLY A 20 29.27 9.03 -4.30
N ASP A 21 28.66 9.97 -3.60
CA ASP A 21 27.29 9.85 -3.10
C ASP A 21 26.25 9.68 -4.22
N ALA A 22 26.43 10.36 -5.36
CA ALA A 22 25.58 10.20 -6.53
C ALA A 22 25.78 8.84 -7.20
N LEU A 23 27.03 8.36 -7.31
CA LEU A 23 27.35 7.03 -7.85
C LEU A 23 26.69 5.91 -7.02
N ILE A 24 26.74 6.02 -5.69
CA ILE A 24 26.09 5.08 -4.77
C ILE A 24 24.57 5.04 -5.02
N ARG A 25 23.92 6.20 -5.19
CA ARG A 25 22.48 6.26 -5.47
C ARG A 25 22.11 5.66 -6.82
N GLN A 26 22.85 6.01 -7.88
CA GLN A 26 22.64 5.43 -9.21
C GLN A 26 22.81 3.91 -9.21
N ALA A 27 23.78 3.41 -8.42
CA ALA A 27 23.98 1.99 -8.25
C ALA A 27 22.81 1.31 -7.54
N ALA A 28 22.33 1.89 -6.43
CA ALA A 28 21.14 1.41 -5.73
C ALA A 28 19.89 1.38 -6.65
N ASP A 29 19.72 2.41 -7.49
CA ASP A 29 18.62 2.47 -8.46
C ASP A 29 18.67 1.34 -9.51
N ARG A 30 19.88 1.03 -10.02
CA ARG A 30 20.07 -0.09 -10.96
C ARG A 30 19.78 -1.44 -10.29
N LEU A 31 20.25 -1.64 -9.06
CA LEU A 31 19.94 -2.84 -8.28
C LEU A 31 18.44 -2.97 -8.04
N ARG A 32 17.75 -1.88 -7.69
CA ARG A 32 16.30 -1.83 -7.56
C ARG A 32 15.60 -2.24 -8.86
N ALA A 33 16.05 -1.73 -10.01
CA ALA A 33 15.48 -2.08 -11.31
C ALA A 33 15.64 -3.57 -11.66
N LEU A 34 16.65 -4.24 -11.11
CA LEU A 34 16.87 -5.68 -11.25
C LEU A 34 16.17 -6.52 -10.16
N GLY A 35 15.39 -5.89 -9.27
CA GLY A 35 14.73 -6.56 -8.15
C GLY A 35 15.69 -6.96 -7.01
N LEU A 36 16.94 -6.48 -7.03
CA LEU A 36 17.97 -6.77 -6.01
C LEU A 36 17.84 -5.79 -4.82
N TYR A 37 16.66 -5.80 -4.18
CA TYR A 37 16.29 -4.80 -3.17
C TYR A 37 17.15 -4.84 -1.91
N ALA A 38 17.56 -6.03 -1.45
CA ALA A 38 18.42 -6.16 -0.28
C ALA A 38 19.81 -5.55 -0.53
N ASP A 39 20.38 -5.79 -1.71
CA ASP A 39 21.67 -5.23 -2.12
C ASP A 39 21.58 -3.70 -2.30
N ALA A 40 20.49 -3.22 -2.90
CA ALA A 40 20.21 -1.78 -3.04
C ALA A 40 20.06 -1.08 -1.67
N ALA A 41 19.34 -1.69 -0.74
CA ALA A 41 19.15 -1.18 0.61
C ALA A 41 20.49 -1.09 1.37
N ALA A 42 21.38 -2.06 1.23
CA ALA A 42 22.69 -2.04 1.88
C ALA A 42 23.54 -0.83 1.43
N LEU A 43 23.49 -0.47 0.14
CA LEU A 43 24.19 0.71 -0.38
C LEU A 43 23.65 2.02 0.22
N LEU A 44 22.32 2.17 0.25
CA LEU A 44 21.70 3.38 0.82
C LEU A 44 21.84 3.46 2.34
N ASP A 45 21.83 2.35 3.07
CA ASP A 45 22.01 2.31 4.52
C ASP A 45 23.37 2.87 4.95
N HIS A 46 24.43 2.51 4.23
CA HIS A 46 25.76 3.07 4.46
C HIS A 46 25.76 4.60 4.28
N GLN A 47 25.13 5.08 3.22
CA GLN A 47 25.03 6.51 2.92
C GLN A 47 24.23 7.27 4.00
N VAL A 48 23.09 6.73 4.43
CA VAL A 48 22.21 7.30 5.47
C VAL A 48 22.89 7.30 6.84
N SER A 49 23.67 6.27 7.17
CA SER A 49 24.30 6.12 8.48
C SER A 49 25.62 6.88 8.61
N LYS A 50 26.41 7.00 7.55
CA LYS A 50 27.78 7.52 7.60
C LYS A 50 28.01 8.85 6.86
N ARG A 51 27.25 9.15 5.81
CA ARG A 51 27.58 10.26 4.89
C ARG A 51 26.59 11.42 4.95
N LEU A 52 25.28 11.13 5.01
CA LEU A 52 24.24 12.16 4.92
C LEU A 52 23.84 12.75 6.27
N ARG A 53 23.38 14.01 6.25
CA ARG A 53 22.82 14.74 7.41
C ARG A 53 21.56 15.54 7.01
N GLY A 54 20.84 16.02 8.02
CA GLY A 54 19.70 16.93 7.83
C GLY A 54 18.57 16.37 6.95
N LEU A 55 17.98 17.24 6.13
CA LEU A 55 16.84 16.91 5.26
C LEU A 55 17.19 15.87 4.19
N GLU A 56 18.39 15.96 3.58
CA GLU A 56 18.84 14.99 2.57
C GLU A 56 18.92 13.57 3.15
N ARG A 57 19.45 13.43 4.37
CA ARG A 57 19.49 12.13 5.07
C ARG A 57 18.08 11.54 5.24
N SER A 58 17.11 12.36 5.59
CA SER A 58 15.74 11.92 5.83
C SER A 58 15.00 11.56 4.53
N ARG A 59 15.28 12.26 3.43
CA ARG A 59 14.78 11.93 2.09
C ARG A 59 15.33 10.58 1.60
N VAL A 60 16.66 10.41 1.63
CA VAL A 60 17.29 9.14 1.19
C VAL A 60 16.92 7.98 2.11
N ALA A 61 16.68 8.23 3.40
CA ALA A 61 16.16 7.20 4.30
C ALA A 61 14.74 6.73 3.97
N ALA A 62 13.93 7.55 3.28
CA ALA A 62 12.64 7.10 2.75
C ALA A 62 12.84 6.12 1.59
N ASP A 63 13.74 6.42 0.65
CA ASP A 63 14.09 5.51 -0.45
C ASP A 63 14.66 4.18 0.08
N LEU A 64 15.55 4.26 1.08
CA LEU A 64 16.08 3.09 1.79
C LEU A 64 14.94 2.25 2.40
N ALA A 65 13.99 2.90 3.10
CA ALA A 65 12.90 2.19 3.75
C ALA A 65 11.97 1.49 2.74
N GLU A 66 11.74 2.07 1.56
CA GLU A 66 11.01 1.39 0.48
C GLU A 66 11.75 0.15 -0.03
N MET A 67 13.06 0.25 -0.26
CA MET A 67 13.88 -0.90 -0.65
C MET A 67 13.85 -1.99 0.42
N GLN A 68 13.93 -1.60 1.71
CA GLN A 68 13.81 -2.52 2.84
C GLN A 68 12.43 -3.21 2.88
N LEU A 69 11.34 -2.50 2.56
CA LEU A 69 10.03 -3.13 2.40
C LEU A 69 10.01 -4.14 1.25
N GLN A 70 10.54 -3.79 0.08
CA GLN A 70 10.57 -4.73 -1.05
C GLN A 70 11.46 -5.96 -0.76
N ALA A 71 12.52 -5.78 0.04
CA ALA A 71 13.36 -6.85 0.56
C ALA A 71 12.72 -7.69 1.68
N LYS A 72 11.43 -7.48 2.00
CA LYS A 72 10.68 -8.15 3.08
C LYS A 72 11.25 -7.89 4.49
N SER A 73 11.84 -6.71 4.71
CA SER A 73 12.42 -6.27 5.99
C SER A 73 11.69 -5.05 6.57
N PRO A 74 10.39 -5.18 6.96
CA PRO A 74 9.60 -4.05 7.45
C PRO A 74 10.09 -3.47 8.79
N ASP A 75 10.72 -4.29 9.64
CA ASP A 75 11.34 -3.82 10.88
C ASP A 75 12.52 -2.87 10.61
N ALA A 76 13.33 -3.16 9.59
CA ALA A 76 14.43 -2.32 9.17
C ALA A 76 13.92 -0.99 8.59
N ALA A 77 12.88 -1.04 7.74
CA ALA A 77 12.21 0.14 7.21
C ALA A 77 11.76 1.09 8.32
N LEU A 78 11.09 0.57 9.35
CA LEU A 78 10.66 1.37 10.50
C LEU A 78 11.83 2.00 11.26
N ARG A 79 12.92 1.25 11.48
CA ARG A 79 14.12 1.79 12.15
C ARG A 79 14.76 2.92 11.35
N SER A 80 14.92 2.73 10.03
CA SER A 80 15.47 3.74 9.12
C SER A 80 14.66 5.03 9.15
N LEU A 81 13.33 4.93 9.06
CA LEU A 81 12.46 6.11 9.13
C LEU A 81 12.55 6.79 10.50
N ARG A 82 12.42 6.04 11.60
CA ARG A 82 12.39 6.62 12.95
C ARG A 82 13.71 7.29 13.33
N SER A 83 14.84 6.69 12.98
CA SER A 83 16.19 7.23 13.26
C SER A 83 16.57 8.44 12.41
N THR A 84 15.76 8.79 11.40
CA THR A 84 16.00 9.90 10.48
C THR A 84 14.85 10.92 10.48
N ARG A 85 13.99 10.90 11.50
CA ARG A 85 12.92 11.88 11.66
C ARG A 85 13.52 13.26 11.92
N ILE A 86 13.04 14.25 11.19
CA ILE A 86 13.48 15.65 11.28
C ILE A 86 12.31 16.56 10.89
N ALA A 87 12.26 17.75 11.48
CA ALA A 87 11.32 18.81 11.07
C ALA A 87 11.78 19.49 9.77
N GLY A 88 10.88 20.22 9.11
CA GLY A 88 11.21 21.00 7.91
C GLY A 88 11.25 20.21 6.59
N LEU A 89 10.78 18.96 6.59
CA LEU A 89 10.48 18.23 5.36
C LEU A 89 9.26 18.85 4.66
N ASP A 90 9.27 18.83 3.33
CA ASP A 90 8.12 19.18 2.51
C ASP A 90 6.95 18.20 2.74
N THR A 91 5.75 18.64 2.35
CA THR A 91 4.50 17.89 2.55
C THR A 91 4.52 16.54 1.84
N GLU A 92 5.05 16.49 0.63
CA GLU A 92 5.18 15.28 -0.18
C GLU A 92 6.10 14.24 0.49
N THR A 93 7.29 14.65 0.93
CA THR A 93 8.23 13.76 1.62
C THR A 93 7.63 13.24 2.93
N ASN A 94 6.91 14.08 3.69
CA ASN A 94 6.23 13.64 4.90
C ASN A 94 5.12 12.62 4.61
N ALA A 95 4.30 12.85 3.58
CA ALA A 95 3.26 11.93 3.17
C ALA A 95 3.83 10.57 2.72
N ARG A 96 4.88 10.59 1.89
CA ARG A 96 5.60 9.39 1.45
C ARG A 96 6.14 8.60 2.64
N ARG A 97 6.83 9.25 3.58
CA ARG A 97 7.36 8.60 4.79
C ARG A 97 6.27 8.00 5.67
N ARG A 98 5.12 8.68 5.79
CA ARG A 98 3.95 8.18 6.52
C ARG A 98 3.37 6.91 5.89
N LEU A 99 3.22 6.88 4.56
CA LEU A 99 2.76 5.70 3.82
C LEU A 99 3.68 4.50 4.04
N ILE A 100 5.00 4.71 3.98
CA ILE A 100 6.00 3.67 4.22
C ILE A 100 5.92 3.19 5.69
N GLU A 101 5.82 4.10 6.66
CA GLU A 101 5.70 3.76 8.08
C GLU A 101 4.43 2.94 8.36
N ALA A 102 3.28 3.35 7.81
CA ALA A 102 2.02 2.61 7.91
C ALA A 102 2.10 1.22 7.25
N THR A 103 2.66 1.14 6.05
CA THR A 103 2.85 -0.13 5.34
C THR A 103 3.74 -1.09 6.14
N ALA A 104 4.83 -0.58 6.72
CA ALA A 104 5.74 -1.37 7.52
C ALA A 104 5.08 -1.87 8.82
N LEU A 105 4.27 -1.05 9.48
CA LEU A 105 3.48 -1.45 10.64
C LEU A 105 2.45 -2.54 10.28
N ALA A 106 1.73 -2.37 9.18
CA ALA A 106 0.74 -3.34 8.71
C ALA A 106 1.39 -4.70 8.41
N ARG A 107 2.54 -4.74 7.72
CA ARG A 107 3.29 -5.97 7.46
C ARG A 107 3.82 -6.67 8.73
N LEU A 108 3.94 -5.93 9.83
CA LEU A 108 4.28 -6.47 11.15
C LEU A 108 3.05 -6.86 11.98
N GLY A 109 1.85 -6.86 11.38
CA GLY A 109 0.58 -7.15 12.05
C GLY A 109 0.08 -6.04 12.98
N LYS A 110 0.72 -4.86 12.97
CA LYS A 110 0.36 -3.72 13.83
C LYS A 110 -0.68 -2.83 13.12
N ASN A 111 -1.79 -3.43 12.72
CA ASN A 111 -2.79 -2.78 11.88
C ASN A 111 -3.42 -1.54 12.54
N GLU A 112 -3.65 -1.60 13.85
CA GLU A 112 -4.07 -0.46 14.67
C GLU A 112 -3.09 0.72 14.60
N ALA A 113 -1.81 0.38 14.81
CA ALA A 113 -0.64 1.21 14.56
C ALA A 113 -0.70 1.97 13.24
N ALA A 114 -0.89 1.18 12.18
CA ALA A 114 -0.83 1.61 10.81
C ALA A 114 -2.03 2.49 10.43
N ALA A 115 -3.24 2.11 10.84
CA ALA A 115 -4.46 2.87 10.61
C ALA A 115 -4.39 4.25 11.29
N ALA A 116 -3.91 4.30 12.55
CA ALA A 116 -3.75 5.55 13.29
C ALA A 116 -2.85 6.58 12.57
N LEU A 117 -1.81 6.11 11.88
CA LEU A 117 -0.94 6.99 11.08
C LEU A 117 -1.66 7.60 9.87
N LEU A 118 -2.72 6.96 9.39
CA LEU A 118 -3.46 7.35 8.19
C LEU A 118 -4.85 7.92 8.51
N GLU A 119 -5.19 8.23 9.77
CA GLU A 119 -6.50 8.80 10.14
C GLU A 119 -6.84 10.09 9.35
N ALA A 120 -5.84 10.93 9.13
CA ALA A 120 -5.97 12.15 8.33
C ALA A 120 -5.72 11.94 6.82
N ALA A 121 -5.76 10.68 6.33
CA ALA A 121 -5.56 10.35 4.92
C ALA A 121 -6.59 11.07 4.04
N ALA A 122 -6.08 11.92 3.15
CA ALA A 122 -6.90 12.70 2.22
C ALA A 122 -6.67 12.30 0.77
N SER A 123 -5.47 11.80 0.45
CA SER A 123 -5.16 11.37 -0.91
C SER A 123 -5.76 9.98 -1.22
N PRO A 124 -6.12 9.70 -2.50
CA PRO A 124 -6.59 8.37 -2.90
C PRO A 124 -5.60 7.26 -2.55
N SER A 125 -4.29 7.49 -2.67
CA SER A 125 -3.27 6.50 -2.34
C SER A 125 -3.19 6.19 -0.84
N GLU A 126 -3.29 7.21 0.02
CA GLU A 126 -3.36 7.00 1.48
C GLU A 126 -4.63 6.26 1.89
N ARG A 127 -5.78 6.61 1.30
CA ARG A 127 -7.05 5.92 1.57
C ARG A 127 -7.05 4.48 1.05
N ALA A 128 -6.44 4.21 -0.10
CA ALA A 128 -6.28 2.83 -0.60
C ALA A 128 -5.48 1.96 0.38
N LEU A 129 -4.36 2.49 0.91
CA LEU A 129 -3.59 1.79 1.92
C LEU A 129 -4.37 1.61 3.23
N ARG A 130 -5.08 2.65 3.69
CA ARG A 130 -5.90 2.59 4.90
C ARG A 130 -7.05 1.59 4.77
N ALA A 131 -7.74 1.56 3.64
CA ALA A 131 -8.79 0.60 3.33
C ALA A 131 -8.28 -0.84 3.45
N ALA A 132 -7.11 -1.12 2.86
CA ALA A 132 -6.48 -2.43 2.94
C ALA A 132 -6.09 -2.79 4.39
N ILE A 133 -5.55 -1.84 5.16
CA ILE A 133 -5.23 -2.04 6.58
C ILE A 133 -6.49 -2.34 7.40
N HIS A 134 -7.58 -1.58 7.19
CA HIS A 134 -8.85 -1.81 7.86
C HIS A 134 -9.44 -3.17 7.50
N TRP A 135 -9.35 -3.58 6.23
CA TRP A 135 -9.76 -4.89 5.76
C TRP A 135 -9.02 -6.01 6.49
N GLU A 136 -7.69 -5.97 6.51
CA GLU A 136 -6.85 -6.94 7.24
C GLU A 136 -7.13 -6.94 8.75
N ALA A 137 -7.47 -5.78 9.31
CA ALA A 137 -7.86 -5.63 10.71
C ALA A 137 -9.31 -6.07 11.00
N ARG A 138 -10.08 -6.51 10.00
CA ARG A 138 -11.53 -6.82 10.09
C ARG A 138 -12.38 -5.65 10.57
N ARG A 139 -11.91 -4.42 10.34
CA ARG A 139 -12.63 -3.17 10.61
C ARG A 139 -13.53 -2.83 9.43
N TRP A 140 -14.55 -3.67 9.22
CA TRP A 140 -15.36 -3.66 8.01
C TRP A 140 -16.04 -2.32 7.73
N SER A 141 -16.58 -1.65 8.74
CA SER A 141 -17.21 -0.32 8.57
C SER A 141 -16.23 0.71 8.01
N ALA A 142 -15.05 0.87 8.63
CA ALA A 142 -14.05 1.83 8.16
C ALA A 142 -13.47 1.45 6.78
N ALA A 143 -13.30 0.15 6.51
CA ALA A 143 -12.89 -0.31 5.19
C ALA A 143 -13.93 0.02 4.12
N ALA A 144 -15.22 -0.14 4.43
CA ALA A 144 -16.32 0.16 3.52
C ALA A 144 -16.33 1.64 3.11
N ASP A 145 -16.19 2.54 4.10
CA ASP A 145 -16.16 3.99 3.85
C ASP A 145 -14.98 4.39 2.96
N ASP A 146 -13.79 3.83 3.19
CA ASP A 146 -12.63 4.13 2.36
C ASP A 146 -12.78 3.56 0.94
N TYR A 147 -13.26 2.33 0.78
CA TYR A 147 -13.48 1.74 -0.55
C TYR A 147 -14.59 2.47 -1.32
N ALA A 148 -15.67 2.88 -0.65
CA ALA A 148 -16.73 3.68 -1.25
C ALA A 148 -16.18 5.04 -1.74
N PHE A 149 -15.32 5.69 -0.94
CA PHE A 149 -14.64 6.91 -1.35
C PHE A 149 -13.75 6.68 -2.58
N LEU A 150 -12.96 5.60 -2.61
CA LEU A 150 -12.08 5.28 -3.74
C LEU A 150 -12.87 5.04 -5.02
N PHE A 151 -13.98 4.31 -4.92
CA PHE A 151 -14.89 4.10 -6.04
C PHE A 151 -15.50 5.43 -6.52
N ALA A 152 -15.97 6.29 -5.62
CA ALA A 152 -16.51 7.60 -6.00
C ALA A 152 -15.47 8.48 -6.71
N ALA A 153 -14.19 8.38 -6.33
CA ALA A 153 -13.10 9.08 -6.99
C ALA A 153 -12.73 8.48 -8.36
N THR A 154 -12.94 7.18 -8.55
CA THR A 154 -12.67 6.48 -9.83
C THR A 154 -13.77 5.45 -10.10
N PRO A 155 -14.92 5.87 -10.68
CA PRO A 155 -16.09 4.98 -10.82
C PRO A 155 -15.93 3.82 -11.80
N ALA A 156 -14.79 3.73 -12.50
CA ALA A 156 -14.43 2.57 -13.30
C ALA A 156 -13.77 1.44 -12.48
N ASP A 157 -13.42 1.68 -11.22
CA ASP A 157 -12.79 0.70 -10.33
C ASP A 157 -13.82 -0.25 -9.72
N SER A 158 -14.21 -1.26 -10.49
CA SER A 158 -15.19 -2.27 -10.04
C SER A 158 -14.68 -3.08 -8.83
N GLU A 159 -13.37 -3.21 -8.63
CA GLU A 159 -12.82 -3.87 -7.45
C GLU A 159 -13.11 -3.05 -6.19
N ALA A 160 -12.88 -1.74 -6.21
CA ALA A 160 -13.22 -0.85 -5.11
C ALA A 160 -14.72 -0.91 -4.78
N ALA A 161 -15.58 -0.96 -5.79
CA ALA A 161 -17.03 -1.09 -5.58
C ALA A 161 -17.41 -2.41 -4.89
N LEU A 162 -16.85 -3.52 -5.35
CA LEU A 162 -17.09 -4.83 -4.76
C LEU A 162 -16.58 -4.89 -3.31
N ARG A 163 -15.39 -4.36 -3.04
CA ARG A 163 -14.84 -4.30 -1.68
C ARG A 163 -15.67 -3.41 -0.76
N ALA A 164 -16.16 -2.28 -1.23
CA ALA A 164 -17.05 -1.40 -0.47
C ALA A 164 -18.36 -2.12 -0.09
N ALA A 165 -19.07 -2.66 -1.09
CA ALA A 165 -20.31 -3.40 -0.89
C ALA A 165 -20.13 -4.57 0.08
N THR A 166 -19.07 -5.37 -0.11
CA THR A 166 -18.76 -6.51 0.75
C THR A 166 -18.45 -6.07 2.16
N ALA A 167 -17.67 -5.01 2.34
CA ALA A 167 -17.31 -4.49 3.66
C ALA A 167 -18.54 -3.95 4.42
N PHE A 168 -19.47 -3.22 3.78
CA PHE A 168 -20.72 -2.82 4.43
C PHE A 168 -21.54 -4.02 4.91
N LEU A 169 -21.65 -5.05 4.07
CA LEU A 169 -22.39 -6.27 4.41
C LEU A 169 -21.73 -7.05 5.56
N LEU A 170 -20.40 -7.18 5.57
CA LEU A 170 -19.64 -7.80 6.67
C LEU A 170 -19.75 -7.00 7.98
N ALA A 171 -19.81 -5.67 7.89
CA ALA A 171 -20.07 -4.80 9.03
C ALA A 171 -21.49 -4.98 9.59
N GLY A 172 -22.43 -5.52 8.79
CA GLY A 172 -23.85 -5.57 9.11
C GLY A 172 -24.56 -4.24 8.85
N ASP A 173 -23.89 -3.28 8.19
CA ASP A 173 -24.46 -1.97 7.87
C ASP A 173 -25.27 -2.03 6.56
N ARG A 174 -26.53 -2.43 6.69
CA ARG A 174 -27.47 -2.53 5.56
C ARG A 174 -27.89 -1.18 5.01
N ALA A 175 -27.91 -0.14 5.84
CA ALA A 175 -28.24 1.20 5.39
C ALA A 175 -27.10 1.75 4.52
N GLY A 176 -25.86 1.72 5.04
CA GLY A 176 -24.68 2.15 4.28
C GLY A 176 -24.47 1.35 2.99
N TYR A 177 -24.69 0.04 3.02
CA TYR A 177 -24.69 -0.78 1.80
C TYR A 177 -25.73 -0.29 0.76
N ARG A 178 -26.98 -0.03 1.18
CA ARG A 178 -28.05 0.42 0.27
C ARG A 178 -27.74 1.79 -0.32
N ASP A 179 -27.27 2.71 0.51
CA ASP A 179 -26.89 4.06 0.09
C ASP A 179 -25.74 3.99 -0.92
N PHE A 180 -24.71 3.18 -0.64
CA PHE A 180 -23.62 2.92 -1.58
C PHE A 180 -24.12 2.31 -2.89
N ALA A 181 -24.89 1.21 -2.83
CA ALA A 181 -25.39 0.51 -4.01
C ALA A 181 -26.25 1.41 -4.90
N ASN A 182 -27.10 2.26 -4.31
CA ASN A 182 -27.90 3.24 -5.04
C ASN A 182 -27.01 4.30 -5.71
N SER A 183 -26.00 4.80 -5.00
CA SER A 183 -25.08 5.81 -5.53
C SER A 183 -24.20 5.29 -6.68
N ALA A 184 -23.87 4.00 -6.66
CA ALA A 184 -23.01 3.33 -7.64
C ALA A 184 -23.78 2.72 -8.83
N ALA A 185 -25.12 2.69 -8.76
CA ALA A 185 -25.96 1.95 -9.71
C ALA A 185 -25.84 2.47 -11.14
N GLU A 186 -25.72 3.79 -11.32
CA GLU A 186 -25.58 4.40 -12.64
C GLU A 186 -24.24 4.01 -13.28
N GLN A 187 -23.14 4.11 -12.53
CA GLN A 187 -21.79 3.85 -13.02
C GLN A 187 -21.52 2.35 -13.23
N LEU A 188 -22.23 1.48 -12.51
CA LEU A 188 -22.12 0.03 -12.64
C LEU A 188 -23.21 -0.59 -13.53
N SER A 189 -24.06 0.23 -14.16
CA SER A 189 -25.15 -0.26 -15.02
C SER A 189 -24.62 -1.09 -16.19
N GLY A 190 -25.15 -2.31 -16.35
CA GLY A 190 -24.74 -3.24 -17.39
C GLY A 190 -23.41 -3.97 -17.13
N THR A 191 -22.81 -3.79 -15.95
CA THR A 191 -21.63 -4.55 -15.51
C THR A 191 -22.04 -5.77 -14.68
N ARG A 192 -21.25 -6.83 -14.72
CA ARG A 192 -21.48 -8.05 -13.92
C ARG A 192 -21.38 -7.75 -12.43
N GLU A 193 -20.49 -6.85 -12.06
CA GLU A 193 -20.24 -6.42 -10.70
C GLU A 193 -21.41 -5.62 -10.14
N GLY A 194 -22.02 -4.75 -10.95
CA GLY A 194 -23.26 -4.05 -10.60
C GLY A 194 -24.42 -5.01 -10.33
N ASP A 195 -24.59 -6.01 -11.21
CA ASP A 195 -25.61 -7.06 -11.02
C ASP A 195 -25.36 -7.88 -9.76
N LEU A 196 -24.09 -8.24 -9.49
CA LEU A 196 -23.71 -8.93 -8.27
C LEU A 196 -24.06 -8.09 -7.05
N ILE A 197 -23.61 -6.83 -7.01
CA ILE A 197 -23.89 -5.89 -5.92
C ILE A 197 -25.38 -5.85 -5.70
N LYS A 198 -26.20 -5.55 -6.71
CA LYS A 198 -27.67 -5.51 -6.59
C LYS A 198 -28.25 -6.79 -6.00
N SER A 199 -27.74 -7.96 -6.38
CA SER A 199 -28.22 -9.26 -5.89
C SER A 199 -27.85 -9.59 -4.43
N MET A 200 -26.97 -8.81 -3.79
CA MET A 200 -26.51 -9.05 -2.42
C MET A 200 -27.34 -8.34 -1.34
N GLY A 201 -28.19 -7.38 -1.73
CA GLY A 201 -28.92 -6.52 -0.78
C GLY A 201 -29.90 -7.25 0.12
N ASP A 202 -30.44 -8.38 -0.34
CA ASP A 202 -31.46 -9.18 0.36
C ASP A 202 -30.90 -10.38 1.13
N VAL A 203 -29.58 -10.62 1.07
CA VAL A 203 -28.96 -11.82 1.67
C VAL A 203 -28.77 -11.62 3.16
N ASP A 204 -29.31 -12.49 4.01
CA ASP A 204 -29.15 -12.44 5.48
C ASP A 204 -27.66 -12.53 5.92
N ARG A 205 -27.28 -11.87 7.02
CA ARG A 205 -25.87 -11.73 7.45
C ARG A 205 -25.21 -13.09 7.73
N ASP A 206 -25.94 -14.01 8.35
CA ASP A 206 -25.41 -15.32 8.73
C ASP A 206 -25.28 -16.27 7.52
N ALA A 207 -26.08 -16.05 6.48
CA ALA A 207 -26.00 -16.74 5.19
C ALA A 207 -25.10 -16.00 4.17
N PHE A 208 -24.62 -14.79 4.50
CA PHE A 208 -23.96 -13.89 3.55
C PHE A 208 -22.62 -14.44 3.09
N LEU A 209 -21.75 -14.86 4.01
CA LEU A 209 -20.40 -15.32 3.65
C LEU A 209 -20.43 -16.54 2.72
N SER A 210 -21.31 -17.52 2.97
CA SER A 210 -21.46 -18.68 2.07
C SER A 210 -22.03 -18.26 0.71
N THR A 211 -23.12 -17.48 0.70
CA THR A 211 -23.78 -17.03 -0.53
C THR A 211 -22.86 -16.13 -1.37
N PHE A 212 -22.07 -15.27 -0.73
CA PHE A 212 -21.08 -14.41 -1.37
C PHE A 212 -19.97 -15.25 -2.01
N MET A 213 -19.38 -16.18 -1.27
CA MET A 213 -18.29 -17.01 -1.78
C MET A 213 -18.77 -17.91 -2.93
N ASP A 214 -19.99 -18.45 -2.87
CA ASP A 214 -20.57 -19.24 -3.96
C ASP A 214 -20.72 -18.40 -5.25
N LYS A 215 -21.29 -17.19 -5.13
CA LYS A 215 -21.45 -16.27 -6.26
C LYS A 215 -20.10 -15.75 -6.79
N TYR A 216 -19.16 -15.44 -5.90
CA TYR A 216 -17.82 -15.01 -6.25
C TYR A 216 -17.06 -16.12 -6.99
N HIS A 217 -17.08 -17.35 -6.49
CA HIS A 217 -16.47 -18.49 -7.17
C HIS A 217 -17.10 -18.75 -8.54
N ALA A 218 -18.42 -18.63 -8.69
CA ALA A 218 -19.08 -18.75 -9.99
C ALA A 218 -18.60 -17.69 -11.01
N LEU A 219 -18.37 -16.45 -10.57
CA LEU A 219 -17.85 -15.37 -11.41
C LEU A 219 -16.41 -15.61 -11.90
N TYR A 220 -15.56 -16.26 -11.10
CA TYR A 220 -14.15 -16.47 -11.41
C TYR A 220 -13.80 -17.89 -11.91
N ALA A 221 -14.70 -18.88 -11.77
CA ALA A 221 -14.52 -20.23 -12.31
C ALA A 221 -14.52 -20.25 -13.84
N ASP A 222 -15.29 -19.36 -14.48
CA ASP A 222 -15.36 -19.24 -15.95
C ASP A 222 -14.05 -18.73 -16.58
N LYS A 223 -13.14 -18.18 -15.76
CA LYS A 223 -11.81 -17.69 -16.18
C LYS A 223 -10.73 -18.78 -16.19
N ALA A 224 -10.97 -19.92 -15.55
CA ALA A 224 -10.05 -21.07 -15.56
C ALA A 224 -10.34 -22.07 -16.68
N ALA A 225 -11.49 -21.92 -17.37
CA ALA A 225 -11.95 -22.79 -18.45
C ALA A 225 -11.73 -22.21 -19.87
N ARG A 226 -11.06 -21.05 -19.99
CA ARG A 226 -10.60 -20.43 -21.25
C ARG A 226 -9.10 -20.19 -21.20
#